data_AF-A0A959TNC2-F1
#
_entry.id   AF-A0A959TNC2-F1
#
_cell.length_a   1.000
_cell.length_b   1.000
_cell.length_c   1.000
_cell.angle_alpha   90.00
_cell.angle_beta   90.00
_cell.angle_gamma   90.00
#
_symmetry.space_group_name_H-M   'P 1'
#
loop_
_entity.id
_entity.type
_entity.pdbx_description
1 polymer ?
#
loop_
_entity_poly.entity_id
_entity_poly.type
_entity_poly.pdbx_seq_one_letter_code
_entity_poly.pdbx_strand_id
1 'polypeptide(L)'
;MAIRILHTADNHIGLSFRQYPEPVRERLVHERFDALARLVQAGNERKAHFLVVAGDLFDKLTVPAADVRRTVEVLSRFEGEAVLVLAGNHDYCEGPDSRLWKTFRRAAEGTNVMALTEQGVQDFHLDDVQIGQHLAEHVLADHRVRVQEQDIL
;
A
#
# COMPACT_ATOMS: atom_id res chain seq x y z
N MET A 1 -20.66 10.90 -9.08
CA MET A 1 -19.91 10.68 -7.82
C MET A 1 -18.51 10.19 -8.15
N ALA A 2 -17.53 10.42 -7.27
CA ALA A 2 -16.11 10.17 -7.55
C ALA A 2 -15.48 9.31 -6.44
N ILE A 3 -14.65 8.35 -6.85
CA ILE A 3 -13.78 7.61 -5.94
C ILE A 3 -12.65 8.55 -5.50
N ARG A 4 -12.40 8.64 -4.19
CA ARG A 4 -11.28 9.39 -3.62
C ARG A 4 -10.21 8.43 -3.17
N ILE A 5 -9.01 8.61 -3.73
CA ILE A 5 -7.83 7.82 -3.40
C ILE A 5 -6.78 8.81 -2.89
N LEU A 6 -6.26 8.56 -1.69
CA LEU A 6 -5.04 9.18 -1.23
C LEU A 6 -3.88 8.25 -1.59
N HIS A 7 -2.82 8.79 -2.18
CA HIS A 7 -1.67 8.02 -2.62
C HIS A 7 -0.37 8.62 -2.09
N THR A 8 0.56 7.74 -1.73
CA THR A 8 1.94 8.06 -1.32
C THR A 8 2.90 6.98 -1.82
N ALA A 9 4.19 7.28 -1.79
CA ALA A 9 5.29 6.32 -1.87
C ALA A 9 6.47 6.84 -1.03
N ASP A 10 7.59 6.12 -0.99
CA ASP A 10 8.87 6.60 -0.44
C ASP A 10 8.80 7.08 1.02
N ASN A 11 8.04 6.37 1.84
CA ASN A 11 7.95 6.68 3.27
C ASN A 11 9.26 6.34 3.99
N HIS A 12 9.95 5.26 3.59
CA HIS A 12 11.26 4.84 4.09
C HIS A 12 11.33 4.69 5.62
N ILE A 13 10.35 3.98 6.21
CA ILE A 13 10.39 3.61 7.63
C ILE A 13 11.63 2.75 7.91
N GLY A 14 12.34 3.07 8.99
CA GLY A 14 13.58 2.41 9.38
C GLY A 14 14.86 3.05 8.82
N LEU A 15 14.73 4.14 8.06
CA LEU A 15 15.86 4.98 7.66
C LEU A 15 16.56 5.54 8.91
N SER A 16 17.85 5.24 9.04
CA SER A 16 18.57 5.40 10.31
C SER A 16 19.22 6.77 10.53
N PHE A 17 19.28 7.64 9.53
CA PHE A 17 19.85 9.00 9.62
C PHE A 17 21.22 9.08 10.33
N ARG A 18 22.09 8.08 10.14
CA ARG A 18 23.38 7.92 10.84
C ARG A 18 24.36 9.09 10.66
N GLN A 19 24.17 9.89 9.61
CA GLN A 19 24.97 11.08 9.33
C GLN A 19 24.70 12.25 10.29
N TYR A 20 23.64 12.19 11.10
CA TYR A 20 23.27 13.24 12.05
C TYR A 20 23.61 12.87 13.51
N PRO A 21 23.81 13.87 14.40
CA PRO A 21 23.94 13.64 15.84
C PRO A 21 22.72 12.95 16.43
N GLU A 22 22.91 12.20 17.53
CA GLU A 22 21.88 11.34 18.12
C GLU A 22 20.52 12.02 18.41
N PRO A 23 20.45 13.22 19.02
CA PRO A 23 19.16 13.88 19.26
C PRO A 23 18.42 14.24 17.97
N VAL A 24 19.16 14.59 16.91
CA VAL A 24 18.59 14.91 15.60
C VAL A 24 18.13 13.64 14.90
N ARG A 25 18.93 12.58 14.97
CA ARG A 25 18.63 11.26 14.40
C ARG A 25 17.33 10.71 14.97
N GLU A 26 17.18 10.68 16.29
CA GLU A 26 15.96 10.18 16.95
C GLU A 26 14.72 10.95 16.50
N ARG A 27 14.82 12.27 16.45
CA ARG A 27 13.74 13.12 15.96
C ARG A 27 13.37 12.80 14.50
N LEU A 28 14.36 12.67 13.61
CA LEU A 28 14.10 12.36 12.20
C LEU A 28 13.47 10.97 12.00
N VAL A 29 13.86 9.97 12.80
CA VAL A 29 13.23 8.64 12.80
C VAL A 29 11.77 8.75 13.26
N HIS A 30 11.49 9.49 14.33
CA HIS A 30 10.11 9.70 14.80
C HIS A 30 9.25 10.45 13.78
N GLU A 31 9.80 11.49 13.14
CA GLU A 31 9.09 12.27 12.12
C GLU A 31 8.61 11.43 10.93
N ARG A 32 9.27 10.30 10.61
CA ARG A 32 8.79 9.38 9.57
C ARG A 32 7.47 8.73 9.95
N PHE A 33 7.33 8.30 11.21
CA PHE A 33 6.06 7.79 11.73
C PHE A 33 5.02 8.88 11.85
N ASP A 34 5.41 10.08 12.32
CA ASP A 34 4.48 11.19 12.46
C ASP A 34 3.97 11.68 11.10
N ALA A 35 4.82 11.68 10.07
CA ALA A 35 4.42 11.97 8.70
C ALA A 35 3.41 10.94 8.18
N LEU A 36 3.63 9.65 8.44
CA LEU A 36 2.68 8.60 8.08
C LEU A 36 1.34 8.75 8.81
N ALA A 37 1.37 9.11 10.10
CA ALA A 37 0.17 9.39 10.87
C ALA A 37 -0.61 10.60 10.33
N ARG A 38 0.10 11.69 9.96
CA ARG A 38 -0.51 12.86 9.30
C ARG A 38 -1.13 12.51 7.95
N LEU A 39 -0.52 11.59 7.18
CA LEU A 39 -1.09 11.11 5.92
C LEU A 39 -2.41 10.37 6.16
N VAL A 40 -2.45 9.47 7.14
CA VAL A 40 -3.68 8.75 7.53
C VAL A 40 -4.76 9.74 7.97
N GLN A 41 -4.42 10.70 8.83
CA GLN A 41 -5.34 11.75 9.26
C GLN A 41 -5.89 12.55 8.06
N ALA A 42 -5.03 12.97 7.14
CA ALA A 42 -5.45 13.71 5.95
C ALA A 42 -6.38 12.88 5.05
N GLY A 43 -6.16 11.56 4.97
CA GLY A 43 -7.05 10.62 4.29
C GLY A 43 -8.44 10.58 4.92
N ASN A 44 -8.50 10.47 6.25
CA ASN A 44 -9.75 10.44 7.01
C ASN A 44 -10.51 11.77 6.90
N GLU A 45 -9.83 12.91 7.07
CA GLU A 45 -10.42 14.25 6.93
C GLU A 45 -11.04 14.49 5.55
N ARG A 46 -10.41 13.94 4.50
CA ARG A 46 -10.88 14.03 3.12
C ARG A 46 -11.85 12.91 2.74
N LYS A 47 -12.19 12.03 3.69
CA LYS A 47 -13.03 10.85 3.48
C LYS A 47 -12.56 10.04 2.28
N ALA A 48 -11.25 9.80 2.17
CA ALA A 48 -10.72 8.95 1.11
C ALA A 48 -11.27 7.52 1.28
N HIS A 49 -11.63 6.86 0.19
CA HIS A 49 -12.05 5.45 0.24
C HIS A 49 -10.83 4.54 0.38
N PHE A 50 -9.71 4.92 -0.25
CA PHE A 50 -8.48 4.15 -0.24
C PHE A 50 -7.27 5.01 0.10
N LEU A 51 -6.34 4.42 0.84
CA LEU A 51 -4.97 4.91 0.97
C LEU A 51 -4.04 3.93 0.26
N VAL A 52 -3.32 4.40 -0.76
CA VAL A 52 -2.38 3.58 -1.52
C VAL A 52 -0.95 3.99 -1.19
N VAL A 53 -0.15 3.04 -0.70
CA VAL A 53 1.29 3.16 -0.55
C VAL A 53 1.94 2.38 -1.70
N ALA A 54 2.47 3.09 -2.69
CA ALA A 54 2.88 2.50 -3.97
C ALA A 54 4.34 2.04 -4.04
N GLY A 55 4.90 1.64 -2.90
CA GLY A 55 6.28 1.16 -2.80
C GLY A 55 7.11 1.96 -1.81
N ASP A 56 8.23 1.35 -1.38
CA ASP A 56 9.23 1.94 -0.49
C ASP A 56 8.60 2.50 0.82
N LEU A 57 7.69 1.71 1.40
CA LEU A 57 7.18 1.96 2.75
C LEU A 57 8.30 1.80 3.77
N PHE A 58 9.17 0.81 3.56
CA PHE A 58 10.33 0.51 4.41
C PHE A 58 11.64 0.78 3.68
N ASP A 59 12.62 1.32 4.40
CA ASP A 59 13.94 1.71 3.85
C ASP A 59 14.80 0.51 3.41
N LYS A 60 14.52 -0.67 3.96
CA LYS A 60 15.27 -1.92 3.70
C LYS A 60 14.54 -3.15 4.22
N LEU A 61 14.95 -4.33 3.76
CA LEU A 61 14.40 -5.61 4.24
C LEU A 61 14.68 -5.93 5.73
N THR A 62 15.68 -5.29 6.33
CA THR A 62 16.14 -5.56 7.71
C THR A 62 15.54 -4.62 8.76
N VAL A 63 14.41 -3.97 8.45
CA VAL A 63 13.69 -3.13 9.42
C VAL A 63 13.27 -3.95 10.64
N PRO A 64 13.43 -3.42 11.88
CA PRO A 64 13.00 -4.11 13.09
C PRO A 64 11.51 -4.47 13.05
N ALA A 65 11.16 -5.66 13.52
CA ALA A 65 9.76 -6.10 13.56
C ALA A 65 8.85 -5.19 14.41
N ALA A 66 9.41 -4.48 15.39
CA ALA A 66 8.69 -3.48 16.18
C ALA A 66 8.25 -2.29 15.31
N ASP A 67 9.14 -1.81 14.43
CA ASP A 67 8.83 -0.73 13.50
C ASP A 67 7.79 -1.15 12.47
N VAL A 68 7.87 -2.39 11.96
CA VAL A 68 6.86 -2.95 11.06
C VAL A 68 5.47 -2.98 11.72
N ARG A 69 5.39 -3.45 12.97
CA ARG A 69 4.12 -3.45 13.73
C ARG A 69 3.60 -2.05 13.97
N ARG A 70 4.47 -1.11 14.36
CA ARG A 70 4.10 0.30 14.56
C ARG A 70 3.60 0.94 13.27
N THR A 71 4.22 0.65 12.13
CA THR A 71 3.76 1.11 10.81
C THR A 71 2.35 0.64 10.53
N VAL A 72 2.07 -0.66 10.73
CA VAL A 72 0.72 -1.20 10.51
C VAL A 72 -0.28 -0.58 11.49
N GLU A 73 0.07 -0.40 12.76
CA GLU A 73 -0.79 0.27 13.75
C GLU A 73 -1.14 1.71 13.34
N VAL A 74 -0.20 2.45 12.75
CA VAL A 74 -0.48 3.79 12.23
C VAL A 74 -1.42 3.72 11.03
N LEU A 75 -1.14 2.84 10.07
CA LEU A 75 -1.94 2.68 8.85
C LEU A 75 -3.36 2.19 9.15
N SER A 76 -3.54 1.28 10.11
CA SER A 76 -4.84 0.71 10.48
C SER A 76 -5.81 1.70 11.12
N ARG A 77 -5.36 2.94 11.40
CA ARG A 77 -6.22 4.05 11.85
C ARG A 77 -6.90 4.76 10.68
N PHE A 78 -6.60 4.37 9.43
CA PHE A 78 -7.33 4.83 8.27
C PHE A 78 -8.78 4.32 8.34
N GLU A 79 -9.74 5.23 8.20
CA GLU A 79 -11.18 4.94 8.37
C GLU A 79 -11.88 4.55 7.07
N GLY A 80 -11.18 4.68 5.92
CA GLY A 80 -11.69 4.22 4.64
C GLY A 80 -11.63 2.69 4.50
N GLU A 81 -12.04 2.21 3.32
CA GLU A 81 -12.18 0.78 3.04
C GLU A 81 -10.89 -0.01 3.25
N ALA A 82 -9.79 0.49 2.71
CA ALA A 82 -8.52 -0.23 2.74
C ALA A 82 -7.31 0.69 2.59
N VAL A 83 -6.24 0.26 3.25
CA VAL A 83 -4.87 0.69 2.95
C VAL A 83 -4.22 -0.38 2.07
N LEU A 84 -3.83 0.00 0.87
CA LEU A 84 -3.21 -0.89 -0.11
C LEU A 84 -1.71 -0.61 -0.17
N VAL A 85 -0.89 -1.58 0.21
CA VAL A 85 0.57 -1.42 0.27
C VAL A 85 1.23 -2.31 -0.77
N LEU A 86 1.91 -1.69 -1.73
CA LEU A 86 2.71 -2.37 -2.74
C LEU A 86 4.18 -2.40 -2.31
N ALA A 87 4.90 -3.44 -2.76
CA ALA A 87 6.34 -3.50 -2.58
C ALA A 87 7.07 -2.59 -3.58
N GLY A 88 8.09 -1.88 -3.11
CA GLY A 88 9.03 -1.12 -3.91
C GLY A 88 10.36 -1.85 -4.07
N ASN A 89 11.42 -1.11 -4.41
CA ASN A 89 12.76 -1.66 -4.62
C ASN A 89 13.56 -1.80 -3.32
N HIS A 90 13.29 -0.98 -2.30
CA HIS A 90 13.95 -1.08 -0.99
C HIS A 90 13.33 -2.17 -0.11
N ASP A 91 12.03 -2.39 -0.29
CA ASP A 91 11.23 -3.35 0.45
C ASP A 91 10.61 -4.40 -0.48
N TYR A 92 11.36 -4.86 -1.48
CA TYR A 92 10.90 -5.85 -2.45
C TYR A 92 10.43 -7.16 -1.78
N CYS A 93 9.46 -7.83 -2.42
CA CYS A 93 8.94 -9.12 -1.95
C CYS A 93 9.43 -10.25 -2.87
N GLU A 94 10.29 -11.12 -2.34
CA GLU A 94 10.79 -12.33 -3.06
C GLU A 94 9.79 -13.50 -3.06
N GLY A 95 8.60 -13.30 -2.48
CA GLY A 95 7.54 -14.30 -2.37
C GLY A 95 7.01 -14.46 -0.94
N PRO A 96 6.18 -15.49 -0.69
CA PRO A 96 5.46 -15.66 0.57
C PRO A 96 6.34 -15.78 1.82
N ASP A 97 7.60 -16.16 1.69
CA ASP A 97 8.54 -16.30 2.81
C ASP A 97 9.41 -15.05 3.06
N SER A 98 9.22 -13.97 2.30
CA SER A 98 9.92 -12.70 2.56
C SER A 98 9.66 -12.26 4.00
N ARG A 99 10.73 -12.17 4.80
CA ARG A 99 10.66 -11.95 6.25
C ARG A 99 9.93 -10.66 6.60
N LEU A 100 10.23 -9.58 5.87
CA LEU A 100 9.59 -8.27 6.05
C LEU A 100 8.08 -8.39 5.81
N TRP A 101 7.67 -8.88 4.64
CA TRP A 101 6.26 -8.99 4.26
C TRP A 101 5.48 -10.05 5.03
N LYS A 102 6.13 -11.09 5.53
CA LYS A 102 5.53 -12.05 6.48
C LYS A 102 5.24 -11.39 7.83
N THR A 103 6.15 -10.55 8.31
CA THR A 103 5.96 -9.76 9.54
C THR A 103 4.86 -8.72 9.34
N PHE A 104 4.85 -8.04 8.20
CA PHE A 104 3.84 -7.05 7.84
C PHE A 104 2.45 -7.67 7.76
N ARG A 105 2.28 -8.75 6.98
CA ARG A 105 0.99 -9.45 6.84
C ARG A 105 0.47 -9.92 8.19
N ARG A 106 1.32 -10.53 9.03
CA ARG A 106 0.93 -10.93 10.39
C ARG A 106 0.48 -9.77 11.26
N ALA A 107 1.14 -8.61 11.15
CA ALA A 107 0.73 -7.42 11.89
C ALA A 107 -0.58 -6.83 11.37
N ALA A 108 -0.88 -7.03 10.09
CA ALA A 108 -2.07 -6.52 9.42
C ALA A 108 -3.30 -7.45 9.51
N GLU A 109 -3.14 -8.67 10.01
CA GLU A 109 -4.24 -9.61 10.26
C GLU A 109 -5.34 -8.95 11.12
N GLY A 110 -6.58 -8.95 10.61
CA GLY A 110 -7.73 -8.35 11.28
C GLY A 110 -7.85 -6.83 11.14
N THR A 111 -7.03 -6.19 10.31
CA THR A 111 -7.09 -4.75 9.99
C THR A 111 -7.55 -4.53 8.54
N ASN A 112 -7.77 -3.27 8.15
CA ASN A 112 -8.01 -2.86 6.76
C ASN A 112 -6.72 -2.65 5.94
N VAL A 113 -5.55 -3.05 6.46
CA VAL A 113 -4.26 -2.89 5.79
C VAL A 113 -3.94 -4.16 5.00
N MET A 114 -3.65 -4.01 3.71
CA MET A 114 -3.42 -5.13 2.79
C MET A 114 -2.07 -5.00 2.11
N ALA A 115 -1.29 -6.08 2.12
CA ALA A 115 -0.08 -6.20 1.31
C ALA A 115 -0.43 -6.75 -0.07
N LEU A 116 -0.19 -5.97 -1.11
CA LEU A 116 -0.36 -6.34 -2.51
C LEU A 116 0.99 -6.75 -3.10
N THR A 117 1.52 -7.87 -2.62
CA THR A 117 2.85 -8.39 -3.03
C THR A 117 2.79 -9.42 -4.14
N GLU A 118 1.59 -9.75 -4.61
CA GLU A 118 1.34 -10.69 -5.70
C GLU A 118 0.48 -10.02 -6.77
N GLN A 119 0.64 -10.39 -8.04
CA GLN A 119 -0.19 -9.89 -9.11
C GLN A 119 -1.59 -10.48 -9.01
N GLY A 120 -2.62 -9.63 -9.06
CA GLY A 120 -4.00 -10.06 -9.00
C GLY A 120 -4.97 -8.88 -9.05
N VAL A 121 -6.26 -9.20 -9.17
CA VAL A 121 -7.34 -8.23 -9.08
C VAL A 121 -7.92 -8.29 -7.67
N GLN A 122 -8.20 -7.13 -7.09
CA GLN A 122 -8.87 -6.99 -5.80
C GLN A 122 -10.16 -6.20 -6.02
N ASP A 123 -11.29 -6.79 -5.63
CA ASP A 123 -12.60 -6.19 -5.75
C ASP A 123 -13.03 -5.56 -4.42
N PHE A 124 -13.54 -4.34 -4.48
CA PHE A 124 -14.06 -3.60 -3.33
C PHE A 124 -15.48 -3.12 -3.61
N HIS A 125 -16.35 -3.25 -2.61
CA HIS A 125 -17.71 -2.70 -2.63
C HIS A 125 -17.74 -1.47 -1.73
N LEU A 126 -18.14 -0.33 -2.30
CA LEU A 126 -18.34 0.90 -1.53
C LEU A 126 -19.84 1.03 -1.26
N ASP A 127 -20.27 1.13 0.00
CA ASP A 127 -21.68 1.15 0.39
C ASP A 127 -22.48 2.31 -0.26
N ASP A 128 -21.80 3.39 -0.66
CA ASP A 128 -22.37 4.52 -1.41
C ASP A 128 -22.37 4.31 -2.94
N VAL A 129 -22.10 3.10 -3.43
CA VAL A 129 -21.96 2.75 -4.86
C VAL A 129 -22.67 1.42 -5.17
N GLN A 130 -23.87 1.51 -5.75
CA GLN A 130 -24.40 0.44 -6.60
C GLN A 130 -23.74 0.53 -7.98
N ILE A 131 -22.81 -0.37 -8.32
CA ILE A 131 -22.50 -0.66 -9.72
C ILE A 131 -23.47 -1.76 -10.17
N GLY A 132 -24.57 -1.35 -10.81
CA GLY A 132 -25.47 -2.30 -11.46
C GLY A 132 -24.75 -3.02 -12.60
N GLN A 133 -24.69 -4.35 -12.53
CA GLN A 133 -24.35 -5.17 -13.69
C GLN A 133 -25.41 -4.97 -14.78
N HIS A 134 -24.99 -4.62 -16.00
CA HIS A 134 -25.81 -4.91 -17.18
C HIS A 134 -25.52 -6.35 -17.59
N LEU A 135 -26.59 -7.15 -17.67
CA LEU A 135 -26.57 -8.52 -18.14
C LEU A 135 -25.96 -8.59 -19.55
N ALA A 136 -24.87 -9.33 -19.69
CA ALA A 136 -24.53 -9.93 -20.97
C ALA A 136 -24.78 -11.43 -20.85
N GLU A 137 -26.03 -11.85 -21.04
CA GLU A 137 -26.30 -13.23 -21.42
C GLU A 137 -25.80 -13.42 -22.86
N HIS A 138 -24.77 -14.26 -22.99
CA HIS A 138 -24.25 -14.91 -24.20
C HIS A 138 -23.73 -14.04 -25.36
N VAL A 139 -22.40 -13.95 -25.46
CA VAL A 139 -21.70 -14.15 -26.74
C VAL A 139 -20.57 -15.17 -26.53
N LEU A 140 -20.85 -16.43 -26.85
CA LEU A 140 -19.83 -17.36 -27.32
C LEU A 140 -19.37 -16.84 -28.69
N ALA A 141 -18.14 -16.35 -28.80
CA ALA A 141 -17.25 -16.49 -29.96
C ALA A 141 -16.04 -15.56 -29.84
N ASP A 142 -14.90 -16.17 -29.56
CA ASP A 142 -13.64 -15.97 -30.28
C ASP A 142 -13.30 -14.55 -30.76
N HIS A 143 -12.51 -13.81 -29.98
CA HIS A 143 -11.49 -12.92 -30.53
C HIS A 143 -10.28 -12.85 -29.61
N ARG A 144 -9.32 -13.75 -29.89
CA ARG A 144 -7.91 -13.58 -29.51
C ARG A 144 -7.41 -12.23 -30.04
N VAL A 145 -6.99 -11.33 -29.14
CA VAL A 145 -6.10 -10.24 -29.52
C VAL A 145 -4.67 -10.70 -29.20
N ARG A 146 -3.97 -11.13 -30.24
CA ARG A 146 -2.50 -11.23 -30.25
C ARG A 146 -1.96 -9.83 -30.53
N VAL A 147 -1.07 -9.35 -29.67
CA VAL A 147 -0.21 -8.21 -29.99
C VAL A 147 1.00 -8.76 -30.73
N GLN A 148 1.17 -8.40 -32.00
CA GLN A 148 2.44 -8.52 -32.70
C GLN A 148 3.14 -7.16 -32.63
N GLU A 149 4.33 -7.13 -32.04
CA GLU A 149 5.35 -6.12 -32.33
C GLU A 149 5.68 -6.18 -33.82
N GLN A 150 5.48 -5.06 -34.53
CA GLN A 150 6.40 -4.58 -35.56
C GLN A 150 5.97 -3.20 -36.07
N ASP A 151 6.97 -2.33 -36.15
CA ASP A 151 7.10 -1.16 -37.02
C ASP A 151 6.40 0.15 -36.61
N ILE A 152 7.06 0.88 -35.70
CA ILE A 152 7.16 2.33 -35.81
C ILE A 152 8.47 2.64 -36.54
N LEU A 153 8.33 3.41 -37.62
CA LEU A 153 9.35 4.07 -38.43
C LEU A 153 10.38 4.85 -37.60
#